data_AF-A0A914R8Z4-F1
#
_entry.id   AF-A0A914R8Z4-F1
#
_cell.length_a   1.000
_cell.length_b   1.000
_cell.length_c   1.000
_cell.angle_alpha   90.00
_cell.angle_beta   90.00
_cell.angle_gamma   90.00
#
_symmetry.space_group_name_H-M   'P 1'
#
loop_
_entity.id
_entity.type
_entity.pdbx_description
1 polymer ?
#
loop_
_entity_poly.entity_id
_entity_poly.type
_entity_poly.pdbx_seq_one_letter_code
_entity_poly.pdbx_strand_id
1 'polypeptide(L)' 'LLIGYPDAYIGKARLLEQRCNVNEIRQTLYDLTTKNASFLPGHIEYCRALVMSRDWDKALEQIKRILLIQACCRSLSR' A
#
# COMPACT_ATOMS: atom_id res chain seq x y z
N LEU A 1 -0.45 18.58 -0.66
CA LEU A 1 -1.65 18.52 -1.52
C LEU A 1 -1.65 17.22 -2.36
N LEU A 2 -1.79 16.07 -1.71
CA LEU A 2 -1.98 14.76 -2.38
C LEU A 2 -3.28 14.13 -1.88
N ILE A 3 -4.34 14.91 -1.75
CA ILE A 3 -5.62 14.40 -1.28
C ILE A 3 -6.29 13.74 -2.49
N GLY A 4 -6.44 12.41 -2.46
CA GLY A 4 -7.26 11.66 -3.41
C GLY A 4 -6.59 11.08 -4.67
N TYR A 5 -5.31 11.34 -4.95
CA TYR A 5 -4.66 10.83 -6.18
C TYR A 5 -3.75 9.62 -5.89
N PRO A 6 -4.25 8.37 -5.96
CA PRO A 6 -3.44 7.18 -5.69
C PRO A 6 -2.18 7.11 -6.56
N ASP A 7 -2.29 7.50 -7.83
CA ASP A 7 -1.18 7.47 -8.78
C ASP A 7 0.00 8.35 -8.36
N ALA A 8 -0.26 9.49 -7.71
CA ALA A 8 0.79 10.37 -7.25
C ALA A 8 1.58 9.79 -6.07
N TYR A 9 0.91 9.04 -5.18
CA TYR A 9 1.61 8.30 -4.11
C TYR A 9 2.46 7.16 -4.69
N ILE A 10 1.93 6.41 -5.65
CA ILE A 10 2.67 5.35 -6.32
C ILE A 10 3.89 5.91 -7.07
N GLY A 11 3.72 7.02 -7.78
CA GLY A 11 4.81 7.72 -8.45
C GLY A 11 5.90 8.17 -7.46
N LYS A 12 5.50 8.76 -6.33
CA LYS A 12 6.44 9.14 -5.27
C LYS A 12 7.17 7.92 -4.69
N ALA A 13 6.47 6.82 -4.42
CA ALA A 13 7.09 5.60 -3.91
C ALA A 13 8.16 5.06 -4.88
N ARG A 14 7.87 5.00 -6.19
CA ARG A 14 8.85 4.56 -7.21
C ARG A 14 10.09 5.45 -7.28
N LEU A 15 9.93 6.78 -7.15
CA LEU A 15 11.07 7.70 -7.10
C LEU A 15 11.95 7.47 -5.86
N LEU A 16 11.33 7.12 -4.73
CA LEU A 16 12.05 6.81 -3.49
C LEU A 16 12.77 5.44 -3.56
N GLU A 17 12.24 4.49 -4.33
CA GLU A 17 12.92 3.21 -4.59
C GLU A 17 14.25 3.41 -5.30
N GLN A 18 14.31 4.31 -6.28
CA GLN A 18 15.55 4.69 -6.95
C GLN A 18 16.58 5.29 -5.99
N ARG A 19 16.13 5.83 -4.85
CA ARG A 19 16.97 6.41 -3.79
C ARG A 19 17.23 5.45 -2.63
N CYS A 20 16.76 4.19 -2.72
CA CYS A 20 16.84 3.18 -1.67
C CYS A 20 16.25 3.63 -0.31
N ASN A 21 15.31 4.58 -0.30
CA ASN A 21 14.76 5.14 0.93
C ASN A 21 13.50 4.39 1.38
N VAL A 22 13.71 3.18 1.93
CA VAL A 22 12.64 2.25 2.34
C VAL A 22 11.69 2.84 3.38
N ASN A 23 12.19 3.68 4.30
CA ASN A 23 11.37 4.30 5.33
C ASN A 23 10.36 5.29 4.73
N GLU A 24 10.79 6.14 3.81
CA GLU A 24 9.89 7.09 3.15
C GLU A 24 8.90 6.41 2.19
N ILE A 25 9.31 5.30 1.55
CA ILE A 25 8.41 4.47 0.74
C ILE A 25 7.28 3.96 1.62
N ARG A 26 7.63 3.36 2.77
CA ARG A 26 6.67 2.80 3.72
C ARG A 26 5.70 3.87 4.21
N GLN A 27 6.20 5.06 4.61
CA GLN A 27 5.33 6.15 5.05
C GLN A 27 4.40 6.63 3.92
N THR A 28 4.94 6.82 2.72
CA THR A 28 4.15 7.28 1.56
C THR A 28 3.03 6.30 1.22
N LEU A 29 3.29 5.00 1.25
CA LEU A 29 2.31 3.97 0.95
C LEU A 29 1.33 3.74 2.12
N TYR A 30 1.77 3.93 3.37
CA TYR A 30 0.87 3.95 4.52
C TYR A 30 -0.15 5.10 4.40
N ASP A 31 0.30 6.31 4.06
CA ASP A 31 -0.58 7.46 3.85
C ASP A 31 -1.59 7.20 2.72
N LEU A 32 -1.15 6.54 1.64
CA LEU A 32 -2.01 6.10 0.54
C LEU A 32 -3.12 5.17 1.02
N THR A 33 -2.77 4.10 1.73
CA THR A 33 -3.75 3.11 2.22
C THR A 33 -4.69 3.69 3.28
N THR A 34 -4.24 4.70 4.02
CA THR A 34 -5.08 5.39 5.01
C THR A 34 -6.10 6.31 4.33
N LYS A 35 -5.71 6.99 3.25
CA LYS A 35 -6.59 7.91 2.51
C LYS A 35 -7.50 7.20 1.49
N ASN A 36 -7.06 6.06 0.97
CA ASN A 36 -7.75 5.28 -0.06
C ASN A 36 -7.87 3.80 0.37
N ALA A 37 -8.65 3.53 1.42
CA ALA A 37 -8.71 2.22 2.07
C ALA A 37 -9.29 1.07 1.21
N SER A 38 -10.04 1.38 0.15
CA SER A 38 -10.56 0.39 -0.81
C SER A 38 -9.62 0.17 -2.01
N PHE A 39 -8.57 0.98 -2.15
CA PHE A 39 -7.67 0.92 -3.30
C PHE A 39 -6.66 -0.23 -3.15
N LEU A 40 -7.06 -1.42 -3.57
CA LEU A 40 -6.30 -2.67 -3.44
C LEU A 40 -4.83 -2.57 -3.92
N PRO A 41 -4.49 -1.93 -5.06
CA PRO A 41 -3.09 -1.81 -5.48
C PRO A 41 -2.20 -1.08 -4.47
N GLY A 42 -2.73 -0.05 -3.78
CA GLY A 42 -1.98 0.64 -2.73
C GLY A 42 -1.66 -0.25 -1.54
N HIS A 43 -2.57 -1.16 -1.18
CA HIS A 43 -2.35 -2.12 -0.10
C HIS A 43 -1.28 -3.15 -0.45
N ILE A 44 -1.23 -3.62 -1.70
CA ILE A 44 -0.22 -4.55 -2.21
C ILE A 44 1.17 -3.89 -2.19
N GLU A 45 1.27 -2.66 -2.69
CA GLU A 45 2.54 -1.91 -2.67
C GLU A 45 3.02 -1.64 -1.24
N TYR A 46 2.12 -1.28 -0.33
CA TYR A 46 2.49 -1.12 1.08
C TYR A 46 3.02 -2.42 1.69
N CYS A 47 2.39 -3.57 1.38
CA CYS A 47 2.88 -4.87 1.82
C CYS A 47 4.29 -5.17 1.29
N ARG A 48 4.56 -4.82 0.03
CA ARG A 48 5.90 -4.96 -0.58
C ARG A 48 6.94 -4.13 0.19
N ALA A 49 6.61 -2.90 0.54
CA ALA A 49 7.49 -2.04 1.33
C ALA A 49 7.78 -2.61 2.74
N LEU A 50 6.78 -3.22 3.38
CA LEU A 50 6.96 -3.90 4.67
C LEU A 50 7.94 -5.08 4.56
N VAL A 51 7.79 -5.91 3.51
CA VAL A 51 8.70 -7.02 3.19
C VAL A 51 10.12 -6.51 2.91
N MET A 52 10.28 -5.42 2.13
CA MET A 52 11.59 -4.80 1.91
C MET A 52 12.25 -4.33 3.22
N SER A 53 11.45 -3.85 4.17
CA SER A 53 11.93 -3.46 5.50
C SER A 53 12.07 -4.63 6.49
N ARG A 54 11.76 -5.86 6.08
CA ARG A 54 11.75 -7.07 6.92
C ARG A 54 10.81 -6.99 8.14
N ASP A 55 9.77 -6.16 8.04
CA ASP A 55 8.71 -6.05 9.06
C ASP A 55 7.65 -7.12 8.81
N TRP A 56 8.01 -8.37 9.13
CA TRP A 56 7.23 -9.56 8.77
C TRP A 56 5.86 -9.62 9.46
N ASP A 57 5.79 -9.16 10.71
CA ASP A 57 4.55 -9.14 11.49
C ASP A 57 3.51 -8.24 10.82
N LYS A 58 3.89 -7.00 10.48
CA LYS A 58 2.99 -6.08 9.76
C LYS A 58 2.71 -6.54 8.35
N ALA A 59 3.67 -7.17 7.67
CA ALA A 59 3.43 -7.73 6.34
C ALA A 59 2.32 -8.79 6.39
N LEU A 60 2.34 -9.67 7.39
CA LEU A 60 1.31 -10.70 7.57
C LEU A 60 -0.07 -10.08 7.86
N GLU A 61 -0.13 -9.07 8.73
CA GLU A 61 -1.38 -8.33 8.99
C GLU A 61 -1.91 -7.68 7.71
N GLN A 62 -1.03 -7.07 6.92
CA GLN A 62 -1.40 -6.41 5.69
C GLN A 62 -1.89 -7.41 4.62
N ILE A 63 -1.31 -8.60 4.54
CA ILE A 63 -1.80 -9.68 3.66
C ILE A 63 -3.24 -10.06 4.02
N LYS A 64 -3.55 -10.23 5.31
CA LYS A 64 -4.93 -10.51 5.76
C LYS A 64 -5.88 -9.39 5.33
N ARG A 65 -5.44 -8.14 5.42
CA ARG A 65 -6.21 -6.98 4.99
C ARG A 65 -6.48 -6.96 3.49
N ILE A 66 -5.47 -7.27 2.67
CA ILE A 66 -5.59 -7.41 1.21
C ILE A 66 -6.66 -8.45 0.86
N LEU A 67 -6.64 -9.61 1.52
CA LEU A 67 -7.62 -10.68 1.30
C LEU A 67 -9.05 -10.24 1.64
N LEU A 68 -9.25 -9.49 2.72
CA LEU A 68 -10.56 -8.95 3.09
C LEU A 68 -11.08 -7.95 2.05
N ILE A 69 -10.24 -7.04 1.57
CA ILE A 69 -10.60 -6.07 0.51
C ILE A 69 -10.98 -6.82 -0.77
N GLN A 70 -10.19 -7.81 -1.17
CA GLN A 70 -10.45 -8.61 -2.38
C GLN A 70 -11.77 -9.39 -2.29
N ALA A 71 -12.08 -9.95 -1.11
CA ALA A 71 -13.35 -10.63 -0.87
C ALA A 71 -14.54 -9.68 -1.01
N CYS A 72 -14.43 -8.47 -0.45
CA CYS A 72 -15.47 -7.44 -0.53
C CYS A 72 -15.73 -6.97 -1.97
N CYS A 73 -14.68 -6.77 -2.77
CA CYS A 73 -14.83 -6.43 -4.19
C CYS A 73 -15.54 -7.54 -4.98
N ARG A 74 -15.27 -8.82 -4.67
CA ARG A 74 -15.92 -9.96 -5.34
C ARG A 74 -17.39 -10.14 -4.96
N SER A 75 -17.80 -9.74 -3.75
CA SER A 75 -19.21 -9.82 -3.35
C SER A 75 -20.08 -8.74 -3.99
N LEU A 76 -19.50 -7.61 -4.39
CA LEU A 76 -20.20 -6.50 -5.07
C LEU A 76 -20.46 -6.75 -6.57
N SER A 77 -19.74 -7.71 -7.17
CA SER A 77 -19.86 -8.05 -8.60
C SER A 77 -20.83 -9.21 -8.89
N ARG A 78 -21.63 -9.63 -7.90
CA ARG A 78 -22.67 -10.66 -8.02
C ARG A 78 -24.03 -10.02 -7.79
#